data_AF-C6SB32-F1
#
_entry.id   AF-C6SB32-F1
#
_cell.length_a   1.000
_cell.length_b   1.000
_cell.length_c   1.000
_cell.angle_alpha   90.00
_cell.angle_beta   90.00
_cell.angle_gamma   90.00
#
_symmetry.space_group_name_H-M   'P 1'
#
loop_
_entity.id
_entity.type
_entity.pdbx_description
1 polymer ?
#
loop_
_entity_poly.entity_id
_entity_poly.type
_entity_poly.pdbx_seq_one_letter_code
_entity_poly.pdbx_strand_id
1 'polypeptide(L)' 'MFGTTVTLEDLETEEHVTYQIVGEDEADIKQGKIYVGSPIARALIGKEEGDTAEVQAPGGVREYDIIEVRYI' A
#
# COMPACT_ATOMS: atom_id res chain seq x y z
N MET A 1 0.20 13.09 3.72
CA MET A 1 0.28 11.95 4.65
C MET A 1 1.70 11.42 4.59
N PHE A 2 2.52 11.76 5.58
CA PHE A 2 3.79 11.09 5.82
C PHE A 2 3.58 10.26 7.09
N GLY A 3 4.04 9.00 7.12
CA GLY A 3 3.88 8.14 8.29
C GLY A 3 2.57 7.35 8.36
N THR A 4 1.85 7.20 7.24
CA THR A 4 0.66 6.32 7.19
C THR A 4 1.09 4.87 6.95
N THR A 5 0.58 3.96 7.77
CA THR A 5 0.77 2.52 7.62
C THR A 5 -0.55 1.92 7.17
N VAL A 6 -0.55 1.22 6.03
CA VAL A 6 -1.71 0.59 5.43
C VAL A 6 -1.49 -0.92 5.42
N THR A 7 -2.45 -1.67 5.94
CA THR A 7 -2.49 -3.13 5.82
C THR A 7 -3.45 -3.50 4.71
N LEU A 8 -2.96 -4.32 3.79
CA LEU A 8 -3.63 -4.77 2.58
C LEU A 8 -3.73 -6.28 2.59
N GLU A 9 -4.80 -6.82 2.01
CA GLU A 9 -4.95 -8.23 1.69
C GLU A 9 -4.95 -8.39 0.17
N ASP A 10 -4.06 -9.24 -0.36
CA ASP A 10 -4.04 -9.58 -1.78
C ASP A 10 -5.24 -10.50 -2.10
N LEU A 11 -6.16 -10.05 -2.96
CA LEU A 11 -7.36 -10.81 -3.28
C LEU A 11 -7.10 -12.07 -4.11
N GLU A 12 -5.93 -12.18 -4.76
CA GLU A 12 -5.57 -13.40 -5.49
C GLU A 12 -4.94 -14.45 -4.59
N THR A 13 -4.10 -14.03 -3.63
CA THR A 13 -3.31 -14.95 -2.80
C THR A 13 -3.78 -15.09 -1.36
N GLU A 14 -4.74 -14.27 -0.93
CA GLU A 14 -5.20 -14.14 0.47
C GLU A 14 -4.04 -13.78 1.44
N GLU A 15 -2.95 -13.21 0.93
CA GLU A 15 -1.81 -12.81 1.74
C GLU A 15 -1.96 -11.38 2.25
N HIS A 16 -1.68 -11.19 3.53
CA HIS A 16 -1.64 -9.88 4.15
C HIS A 16 -0.27 -9.23 3.99
N VAL A 17 -0.25 -8.01 3.48
CA VAL A 17 0.94 -7.18 3.36
C VAL A 17 0.72 -5.83 4.03
N THR A 18 1.71 -5.34 4.77
CA THR A 18 1.65 -4.04 5.43
C THR A 18 2.69 -3.11 4.83
N TYR A 19 2.26 -1.95 4.38
CA TYR A 19 3.10 -0.92 3.80
C TYR A 19 3.05 0.37 4.59
N GLN A 20 4.21 0.97 4.81
CA GLN A 20 4.34 2.31 5.40
C GLN A 20 4.72 3.31 4.32
N ILE A 21 3.89 4.34 4.15
CA ILE A 21 4.11 5.42 3.20
C ILE A 21 5.09 6.44 3.81
N VAL A 22 6.27 6.52 3.22
CA VAL A 22 7.40 7.33 3.68
C VAL A 22 7.95 8.24 2.57
N GLY A 23 8.90 9.12 2.91
CA GLY A 23 9.64 9.93 1.94
C GLY A 23 10.58 9.11 1.07
N GLU A 24 11.11 9.73 0.00
CA GLU A 24 12.01 9.06 -0.96
C GLU A 24 13.29 8.55 -0.28
N ASP A 25 13.87 9.35 0.60
CA ASP A 25 15.10 9.03 1.32
C ASP A 25 14.94 7.87 2.33
N GLU A 26 13.71 7.59 2.76
CA GLU A 26 13.38 6.61 3.80
C GLU A 26 12.81 5.30 3.23
N ALA A 27 12.56 5.26 1.92
CA ALA A 27 11.89 4.14 1.27
C ALA A 27 12.78 2.88 1.27
N ASP A 28 12.25 1.78 1.81
CA ASP A 28 12.89 0.48 1.87
C ASP A 28 11.84 -0.62 1.76
N ILE A 29 11.69 -1.19 0.57
CA ILE A 29 10.71 -2.25 0.28
C ILE A 29 10.91 -3.49 1.16
N LYS A 30 12.15 -3.78 1.59
CA LYS A 30 12.44 -4.93 2.46
C LYS A 30 11.87 -4.73 3.86
N GLN A 31 11.67 -3.48 4.28
CA GLN A 31 11.03 -3.12 5.54
C GLN A 31 9.54 -2.78 5.36
N GLY A 32 8.97 -3.01 4.17
CA GLY A 32 7.60 -2.58 3.85
C GLY A 32 7.43 -1.06 3.76
N LYS A 33 8.52 -0.30 3.62
CA LYS A 33 8.47 1.15 3.48
C LYS A 33 8.45 1.54 2.01
N ILE A 34 7.36 2.17 1.58
CA ILE A 34 7.16 2.58 0.19
C ILE A 34 7.22 4.10 0.07
N TYR A 35 7.89 4.55 -0.98
CA TYR A 35 7.89 5.97 -1.33
C TYR A 35 6.48 6.42 -1.70
N VAL A 36 6.03 7.56 -1.14
CA VAL A 36 4.74 8.18 -1.47
C VAL A 36 4.53 8.43 -2.97
N GLY A 37 5.60 8.58 -3.76
CA GLY A 37 5.51 8.75 -5.21
C GLY A 37 5.34 7.45 -6.01
N SER A 38 5.39 6.28 -5.37
CA SER A 38 5.29 4.98 -6.04
C SER A 38 3.87 4.69 -6.56
N PRO A 39 3.71 3.85 -7.62
CA PRO A 39 2.40 3.48 -8.14
C PRO A 39 1.46 2.88 -7.08
N ILE A 40 2.00 2.02 -6.20
CA ILE A 40 1.24 1.42 -5.11
C ILE A 40 0.78 2.47 -4.09
N ALA A 41 1.67 3.37 -3.64
CA ALA A 41 1.26 4.44 -2.73
C ALA A 41 0.16 5.31 -3.34
N ARG A 42 0.26 5.64 -4.63
CA ARG A 42 -0.76 6.42 -5.34
C ARG A 42 -2.10 5.71 -5.44
N ALA A 43 -2.12 4.39 -5.64
CA ALA A 43 -3.35 3.61 -5.67
C ALA A 43 -4.07 3.60 -4.31
N LEU A 44 -3.32 3.78 -3.21
CA LEU A 44 -3.84 3.84 -1.84
C LEU A 44 -4.25 5.25 -1.42
N ILE A 45 -3.84 6.30 -2.13
CA ILE A 45 -4.18 7.69 -1.77
C ILE A 45 -5.69 7.89 -1.93
N GLY A 46 -6.33 8.32 -0.83
CA GLY A 46 -7.76 8.65 -0.81
C GLY A 46 -8.68 7.44 -0.66
N LYS A 47 -8.10 6.26 -0.38
CA LYS A 47 -8.85 5.06 -0.03
C LYS A 47 -8.95 4.89 1.49
N GLU A 48 -10.02 4.26 1.94
CA GLU A 48 -10.31 4.04 3.36
C GLU A 48 -10.37 2.54 3.70
N GLU A 49 -10.47 2.22 5.00
CA GLU A 49 -10.65 0.84 5.46
C GLU A 49 -11.92 0.24 4.85
N GLY A 50 -11.80 -0.95 4.25
CA GLY A 50 -12.87 -1.63 3.52
C GLY A 50 -12.97 -1.29 2.03
N ASP A 51 -12.15 -0.36 1.52
CA ASP A 51 -12.04 -0.13 0.08
C ASP A 51 -11.09 -1.12 -0.60
N THR A 52 -11.34 -1.38 -1.88
CA THR A 52 -10.41 -2.09 -2.77
C THR A 52 -9.53 -1.11 -3.54
N ALA A 53 -8.24 -1.41 -3.62
CA ALA A 53 -7.22 -0.67 -4.36
C ALA A 53 -6.62 -1.52 -5.50
N GLU A 54 -6.65 -0.97 -6.71
CA GLU A 54 -6.04 -1.58 -7.89
C GLU A 54 -4.61 -1.05 -8.10
N VAL A 55 -3.63 -1.93 -8.02
CA VAL A 55 -2.22 -1.60 -8.17
C VAL A 55 -1.69 -2.18 -9.48
N GLN A 56 -1.18 -1.32 -10.35
CA GLN A 56 -0.49 -1.76 -11.56
C GLN A 56 0.92 -2.26 -11.22
N ALA A 57 1.10 -3.58 -11.25
CA ALA A 57 2.40 -4.22 -11.14
C ALA A 57 2.92 -4.64 -12.54
N PRO A 58 4.24 -4.85 -12.72
CA PRO A 58 4.78 -5.32 -13.99
C PRO A 58 4.20 -6.65 -14.50
N GLY A 59 3.64 -7.47 -13.60
CA GLY A 59 3.01 -8.76 -13.93
C GLY A 59 1.51 -8.67 -14.23
N GLY A 60 0.88 -7.50 -14.11
CA GLY A 60 -0.57 -7.33 -14.23
C GLY A 60 -1.14 -6.36 -13.19
N VAL A 61 -2.45 -6.12 -13.28
CA VAL A 61 -3.19 -5.40 -12.22
C VAL A 61 -3.37 -6.38 -11.06
N ARG A 62 -2.98 -5.96 -9.85
CA ARG A 62 -3.32 -6.66 -8.60
C ARG A 62 -4.35 -5.87 -7.84
N GLU A 63 -5.31 -6.58 -7.27
CA GLU A 63 -6.36 -6.01 -6.43
C GLU A 63 -6.04 -6.30 -4.97
N TYR A 64 -6.10 -5.25 -4.16
CA TYR A 64 -5.83 -5.32 -2.73
C TYR A 64 -7.01 -4.77 -1.96
N ASP A 65 -7.50 -5.49 -0.96
CA ASP A 65 -8.47 -4.95 -0.01
C ASP A 65 -7.75 -4.27 1.15
N ILE A 66 -8.21 -3.06 1.50
CA ILE A 66 -7.63 -2.28 2.58
C ILE A 66 -8.25 -2.73 3.89
N ILE A 67 -7.46 -3.41 4.70
CA ILE A 67 -7.89 -3.96 5.98
C ILE A 67 -7.82 -2.90 7.08
N GLU A 68 -6.76 -2.09 7.06
CA GLU A 68 -6.52 -1.10 8.11
C GLU A 68 -5.67 0.07 7.60
N VAL A 69 -6.00 1.29 8.01
CA VAL A 69 -5.25 2.51 7.71
C VAL A 69 -4.90 3.21 9.02
N ARG A 70 -3.62 3.11 9.41
CA ARG A 70 -3.10 3.74 10.63
C ARG A 70 -2.33 5.01 10.30
N TYR A 71 -2.74 6.11 10.92
CA TYR A 71 -2.01 7.38 10.92
C TYR A 71 -1.17 7.46 12.20
N ILE A 72 0.13 7.67 12.06
CA ILE A 72 1.07 7.87 13.17
C ILE A 72 1.37 9.36 13.31
#